data_AF-A0A8B9PYT9-F1
#
_entry.id   AF-A0A8B9PYT9-F1
#
_cell.length_a   1.000
_cell.length_b   1.000
_cell.length_c   1.000
_cell.angle_alpha   90.00
_cell.angle_beta   90.00
_cell.angle_gamma   90.00
#
_symmetry.space_group_name_H-M   'P 1'
#
loop_
_entity.id
_entity.type
_entity.pdbx_description
1 polymer ?
#
loop_
_entity_poly.entity_id
_entity_poly.type
_entity_poly.pdbx_seq_one_letter_code
_entity_poly.pdbx_strand_id
1 'polypeptide(L)'
;MQRRTVRIMEKTVANAEKYFGRFCSLMASYTWKAAKLRDKSDLLVRQLTDYANTESPELRNTMKSFAEELAKVQDYRQAEVKSERLDTKVVEPLKLYGIRLKQMRAELKRFNNTRSNEIKQLEKLARLRQKAPGKDLQKRHSSPQAEFSVHRAAADTSRTSKRLRETFDCFQREKLKDVQRIFSDFVAVEMIFHTKALEVYSDAFRSLHSYGSGKDLEVGGSESLAKKPRSPKRPPTAREPLATPGPVPGETEAGRAVLAGRSKLRLHPKLRCALHGGVPAPAPSLLGRGRRGARRASRGAALPPGLKAAVASRCFL
;
A
#
# COMPACT_ATOMS: atom_id res chain seq x y z
N MET A 1 -18.40 -35.11 -6.98
CA MET A 1 -18.50 -33.67 -6.68
C MET A 1 -19.60 -33.06 -7.53
N GLN A 2 -20.54 -32.33 -6.93
CA GLN A 2 -21.74 -31.85 -7.65
C GLN A 2 -21.41 -30.69 -8.61
N ARG A 3 -22.16 -30.57 -9.73
CA ARG A 3 -22.02 -29.48 -10.72
C ARG A 3 -22.15 -28.09 -10.09
N ARG A 4 -22.98 -27.96 -9.07
CA ARG A 4 -23.19 -26.70 -8.33
C ARG A 4 -21.90 -26.25 -7.62
N THR A 5 -21.21 -27.15 -6.92
CA THR A 5 -19.95 -26.86 -6.23
C THR A 5 -18.88 -26.32 -7.18
N VAL A 6 -18.73 -26.94 -8.35
CA VAL A 6 -17.73 -26.55 -9.36
C VAL A 6 -18.02 -25.14 -9.88
N ARG A 7 -19.30 -24.83 -10.19
CA ARG A 7 -19.71 -23.48 -10.61
C ARG A 7 -19.43 -22.41 -9.55
N ILE A 8 -19.61 -22.74 -8.28
CA ILE A 8 -19.28 -21.81 -7.17
C ILE A 8 -17.77 -21.53 -7.15
N MET A 9 -16.94 -22.56 -7.33
CA MET A 9 -15.48 -22.42 -7.36
C MET A 9 -15.02 -21.58 -8.56
N GLU A 10 -15.55 -21.85 -9.75
CA GLU A 10 -15.30 -21.07 -10.97
C GLU A 10 -15.65 -19.59 -10.77
N LYS A 11 -16.87 -19.30 -10.26
CA LYS A 11 -17.30 -17.93 -9.97
C LYS A 11 -16.39 -17.26 -8.95
N THR A 12 -15.95 -18.00 -7.93
CA THR A 12 -15.08 -17.44 -6.89
C THR A 12 -13.69 -17.08 -7.43
N VAL A 13 -13.11 -17.93 -8.28
CA VAL A 13 -11.82 -17.65 -8.93
C VAL A 13 -11.94 -16.47 -9.89
N ALA A 14 -12.99 -16.45 -10.73
CA ALA A 14 -13.23 -15.35 -11.67
C ALA A 14 -13.43 -14.00 -10.95
N ASN A 15 -14.19 -13.99 -9.86
CA ASN A 15 -14.36 -12.79 -9.04
C ASN A 15 -13.03 -12.34 -8.41
N ALA A 16 -12.27 -13.27 -7.83
CA ALA A 16 -10.98 -12.95 -7.22
C ALA A 16 -10.03 -12.34 -8.25
N GLU A 17 -9.98 -12.88 -9.46
CA GLU A 17 -9.15 -12.34 -10.54
C GLU A 17 -9.57 -10.96 -11.00
N LYS A 18 -10.87 -10.74 -11.20
CA LYS A 18 -11.40 -9.42 -11.57
C LYS A 18 -11.05 -8.36 -10.52
N TYR A 19 -11.32 -8.64 -9.25
CA TYR A 19 -11.14 -7.64 -8.20
C TYR A 19 -9.69 -7.47 -7.78
N PHE A 20 -8.90 -8.54 -7.69
CA PHE A 20 -7.49 -8.41 -7.31
C PHE A 20 -6.68 -7.72 -8.40
N GLY A 21 -7.01 -7.93 -9.69
CA GLY A 21 -6.42 -7.15 -10.79
C GLY A 21 -6.76 -5.65 -10.69
N ARG A 22 -8.01 -5.32 -10.35
CA ARG A 22 -8.43 -3.92 -10.11
C ARG A 22 -7.73 -3.31 -8.91
N PHE A 23 -7.66 -4.03 -7.79
CA PHE A 23 -6.96 -3.57 -6.59
C PHE A 23 -5.48 -3.34 -6.87
N CYS A 24 -4.81 -4.26 -7.56
CA CYS A 24 -3.40 -4.11 -7.93
C CYS A 24 -3.16 -2.83 -8.75
N SER A 25 -4.01 -2.58 -9.75
CA SER A 25 -3.89 -1.39 -10.62
C SER A 25 -4.17 -0.09 -9.86
N LEU A 26 -5.19 -0.08 -9.01
CA LEU A 26 -5.53 1.08 -8.19
C LEU A 26 -4.45 1.39 -7.15
N MET A 27 -3.92 0.37 -6.47
CA MET A 27 -2.86 0.55 -5.47
C MET A 27 -1.55 1.01 -6.12
N ALA A 28 -1.18 0.49 -7.29
CA ALA A 28 -0.03 1.00 -8.03
C ALA A 28 -0.23 2.46 -8.48
N SER A 29 -1.44 2.83 -8.91
CA SER A 29 -1.76 4.22 -9.25
C SER A 29 -1.68 5.12 -8.01
N TYR A 30 -2.14 4.63 -6.87
CA TYR A 30 -2.07 5.34 -5.59
C TYR A 30 -0.63 5.64 -5.19
N THR A 31 0.26 4.62 -5.19
CA THR A 31 1.68 4.81 -4.83
C THR A 31 2.38 5.77 -5.79
N TRP A 32 2.07 5.68 -7.09
CA TRP A 32 2.60 6.62 -8.08
C TRP A 32 2.11 8.06 -7.86
N LYS A 33 0.82 8.28 -7.56
CA LYS A 33 0.29 9.62 -7.27
C LYS A 33 0.89 10.21 -5.99
N ALA A 34 1.13 9.39 -4.97
CA ALA A 34 1.81 9.82 -3.77
C ALA A 34 3.26 10.27 -4.07
N ALA A 35 3.96 9.59 -4.98
CA ALA A 35 5.29 10.00 -5.44
C ALA A 35 5.25 11.35 -6.19
N LYS A 36 4.20 11.58 -6.99
CA LYS A 36 3.99 12.85 -7.71
C LYS A 36 3.68 14.01 -6.78
N LEU A 37 2.92 13.76 -5.71
CA LEU A 37 2.67 14.76 -4.69
C LEU A 37 3.97 15.19 -4.00
N ARG A 38 4.86 14.25 -3.68
CA ARG A 38 6.21 14.56 -3.18
C ARG A 38 6.99 15.43 -4.17
N ASP A 39 7.02 15.08 -5.46
CA ASP A 39 7.73 15.88 -6.48
C ASP A 39 7.26 17.36 -6.50
N LYS A 40 5.95 17.60 -6.30
CA LYS A 40 5.38 18.95 -6.23
C LYS A 40 5.71 19.66 -4.91
N SER A 41 5.67 18.96 -3.80
CA SER A 41 6.09 19.50 -2.50
C SER A 41 7.57 19.90 -2.51
N ASP A 42 8.45 19.11 -3.14
CA ASP A 42 9.88 19.45 -3.27
C ASP A 42 10.08 20.75 -4.06
N LEU A 43 9.26 21.00 -5.08
CA LEU A 43 9.27 22.27 -5.80
C LEU A 43 8.81 23.43 -4.91
N LEU A 44 7.76 23.23 -4.11
CA LEU A 44 7.28 24.23 -3.16
C LEU A 44 8.34 24.58 -2.10
N VAL A 45 9.03 23.57 -1.55
CA VAL A 45 10.14 23.77 -0.60
C VAL A 45 11.24 24.64 -1.21
N ARG A 46 11.60 24.41 -2.49
CA ARG A 46 12.59 25.24 -3.20
C ARG A 46 12.11 26.69 -3.31
N GLN A 47 10.87 26.91 -3.77
CA GLN A 47 10.32 28.26 -3.94
C GLN A 47 10.19 29.01 -2.61
N LEU A 48 9.79 28.34 -1.53
CA LEU A 48 9.77 28.92 -0.17
C LEU A 48 11.18 29.34 0.27
N THR A 49 12.19 28.51 -0.03
CA THR A 49 13.58 28.81 0.29
C THR A 49 14.09 30.01 -0.52
N ASP A 50 13.77 30.07 -1.81
CA ASP A 50 14.14 31.16 -2.70
C ASP A 50 13.52 32.49 -2.24
N TYR A 51 12.22 32.50 -1.95
CA TYR A 51 11.52 33.65 -1.38
C TYR A 51 12.10 34.07 -0.02
N ALA A 52 12.34 33.11 0.87
CA ALA A 52 12.94 33.43 2.18
C ALA A 52 14.27 34.19 2.05
N ASN A 53 15.06 33.94 1.00
CA ASN A 53 16.32 34.65 0.78
C ASN A 53 16.15 36.13 0.38
N THR A 54 14.97 36.54 -0.10
CA THR A 54 14.67 37.93 -0.47
C THR A 54 14.13 38.76 0.69
N GLU A 55 13.75 38.11 1.79
CA GLU A 55 13.06 38.75 2.91
C GLU A 55 14.01 39.18 4.04
N SER A 56 13.43 39.96 4.96
CA SER A 56 14.05 40.39 6.22
C SER A 56 14.53 39.21 7.08
N PRO A 57 15.53 39.41 7.95
CA PRO A 57 16.16 38.33 8.69
C PRO A 57 15.20 37.44 9.48
N GLU A 58 14.17 37.99 10.14
CA GLU A 58 13.25 37.14 10.89
C GLU A 58 12.32 36.36 9.98
N LEU A 59 11.66 37.01 9.01
CA LEU A 59 10.79 36.32 8.06
C LEU A 59 11.54 35.26 7.25
N ARG A 60 12.76 35.56 6.83
CA ARG A 60 13.68 34.59 6.19
C ARG A 60 13.88 33.35 7.04
N ASN A 61 14.18 33.51 8.32
CA ASN A 61 14.43 32.39 9.22
C ASN A 61 13.14 31.57 9.44
N THR A 62 12.00 32.22 9.64
CA THR A 62 10.71 31.55 9.79
C THR A 62 10.32 30.78 8.53
N MET A 63 10.48 31.36 7.34
CA MET A 63 10.15 30.68 6.07
C MET A 63 11.11 29.53 5.76
N LYS A 64 12.40 29.66 6.04
CA LYS A 64 13.35 28.55 5.91
C LYS A 64 13.03 27.40 6.85
N SER A 65 12.75 27.69 8.13
CA SER A 65 12.34 26.68 9.09
C SER A 65 11.06 25.97 8.65
N PHE A 66 10.06 26.70 8.14
CA PHE A 66 8.85 26.10 7.58
C PHE A 66 9.13 25.20 6.36
N ALA A 67 9.99 25.65 5.45
CA ALA A 67 10.40 24.86 4.29
C ALA A 67 11.12 23.56 4.69
N GLU A 68 11.97 23.62 5.73
CA GLU A 68 12.65 22.45 6.31
C GLU A 68 11.65 21.46 6.92
N GLU A 69 10.66 21.92 7.70
CA GLU A 69 9.62 21.03 8.24
C GLU A 69 8.79 20.39 7.12
N LEU A 70 8.46 21.15 6.07
CA LEU A 70 7.73 20.62 4.91
C LEU A 70 8.56 19.55 4.16
N ALA A 71 9.88 19.74 4.06
CA ALA A 71 10.79 18.76 3.48
C ALA A 71 10.82 17.47 4.31
N LYS A 72 10.87 17.56 5.65
CA LYS A 72 10.79 16.37 6.53
C LYS A 72 9.52 15.56 6.29
N VAL A 73 8.37 16.21 6.08
CA VAL A 73 7.12 15.49 5.71
C VAL A 73 7.29 14.73 4.39
N GLN A 74 8.01 15.30 3.43
CA GLN A 74 8.28 14.63 2.16
C GLN A 74 9.27 13.47 2.31
N ASP A 75 10.22 13.53 3.25
CA ASP A 75 11.09 12.40 3.60
C ASP A 75 10.31 11.27 4.26
N TYR A 76 9.34 11.57 5.14
CA TYR A 76 8.42 10.56 5.67
C TYR A 76 7.54 9.96 4.58
N ARG A 77 6.99 10.80 3.68
CA ARG A 77 6.27 10.34 2.49
C ARG A 77 7.20 9.54 1.59
N GLN A 78 8.47 9.86 1.52
CA GLN A 78 9.44 9.12 0.75
C GLN A 78 9.70 7.74 1.37
N ALA A 79 9.82 7.65 2.68
CA ALA A 79 9.91 6.38 3.39
C ALA A 79 8.62 5.54 3.25
N GLU A 80 7.45 6.20 3.18
CA GLU A 80 6.16 5.57 2.90
C GLU A 80 6.02 5.07 1.45
N VAL A 81 6.38 5.93 0.48
CA VAL A 81 6.14 5.76 -0.96
C VAL A 81 7.28 5.07 -1.71
N LYS A 82 8.56 5.35 -1.38
CA LYS A 82 9.75 4.83 -2.11
C LYS A 82 10.43 3.64 -1.44
N SER A 83 10.01 3.17 -0.27
CA SER A 83 10.77 2.12 0.44
C SER A 83 9.96 0.87 0.80
N GLU A 84 9.45 0.12 -0.18
CA GLU A 84 9.08 -1.30 0.04
C GLU A 84 7.92 -1.56 1.02
N ARG A 85 7.11 -0.57 1.41
CA ARG A 85 5.99 -0.83 2.32
C ARG A 85 4.68 -0.98 1.58
N LEU A 86 4.20 0.04 0.87
CA LEU A 86 3.00 -0.12 0.05
C LEU A 86 3.26 -1.01 -1.15
N ASP A 87 4.36 -0.78 -1.88
CA ASP A 87 4.68 -1.62 -3.03
C ASP A 87 4.93 -3.08 -2.62
N THR A 88 5.72 -3.37 -1.57
CA THR A 88 6.02 -4.77 -1.18
C THR A 88 4.94 -5.44 -0.32
N LYS A 89 4.23 -4.69 0.54
CA LYS A 89 3.20 -5.30 1.42
C LYS A 89 1.80 -5.27 0.81
N VAL A 90 1.57 -4.45 -0.21
CA VAL A 90 0.25 -4.30 -0.83
C VAL A 90 0.27 -4.64 -2.32
N VAL A 91 1.07 -3.93 -3.12
CA VAL A 91 1.05 -4.10 -4.59
C VAL A 91 1.61 -5.46 -5.01
N GLU A 92 2.78 -5.85 -4.50
CA GLU A 92 3.46 -7.09 -4.87
C GLU A 92 2.64 -8.34 -4.49
N PRO A 93 2.03 -8.46 -3.28
CA PRO A 93 1.15 -9.57 -2.97
C PRO A 93 -0.05 -9.65 -3.91
N LEU A 94 -0.69 -8.52 -4.23
CA LEU A 94 -1.80 -8.47 -5.19
C LEU A 94 -1.36 -8.92 -6.60
N LYS A 95 -0.14 -8.57 -7.01
CA LYS A 95 0.46 -9.01 -8.28
C LYS A 95 0.74 -10.51 -8.30
N LEU A 96 1.34 -11.05 -7.24
CA LEU A 96 1.63 -12.50 -7.11
C LEU A 96 0.35 -13.35 -7.11
N TYR A 97 -0.78 -12.80 -6.63
CA TYR A 97 -2.07 -13.46 -6.74
C TYR A 97 -2.48 -13.79 -8.18
N GLY A 98 -2.02 -13.02 -9.17
CA GLY A 98 -2.27 -13.31 -10.59
C GLY A 98 -1.75 -14.70 -11.00
N ILE A 99 -0.55 -15.10 -10.53
CA ILE A 99 0.03 -16.42 -10.80
C ILE A 99 -0.83 -17.51 -10.17
N ARG A 100 -1.23 -17.31 -8.92
CA ARG A 100 -2.04 -18.26 -8.17
C ARG A 100 -3.42 -18.47 -8.78
N LEU A 101 -4.05 -17.41 -9.26
CA LEU A 101 -5.35 -17.47 -9.95
C LEU A 101 -5.22 -18.17 -11.29
N LYS A 102 -4.15 -17.92 -12.06
CA LYS A 102 -3.84 -18.65 -13.30
C LYS A 102 -3.70 -20.15 -13.03
N GLN A 103 -3.01 -20.55 -11.95
CA GLN A 103 -2.87 -21.95 -11.54
C GLN A 103 -4.22 -22.59 -11.16
N MET A 104 -5.03 -21.91 -10.34
CA MET A 104 -6.34 -22.43 -9.95
C MET A 104 -7.30 -22.59 -11.15
N ARG A 105 -7.26 -21.66 -12.10
CA ARG A 105 -8.01 -21.77 -13.35
C ARG A 105 -7.57 -23.00 -14.17
N ALA A 106 -6.26 -23.28 -14.22
CA ALA A 106 -5.74 -24.47 -14.88
C ALA A 106 -6.22 -25.77 -14.19
N GLU A 107 -6.27 -25.81 -12.85
CA GLU A 107 -6.84 -26.92 -12.08
C GLU A 107 -8.32 -27.15 -12.40
N LEU A 108 -9.13 -26.09 -12.43
CA LEU A 108 -10.55 -26.16 -12.80
C LEU A 108 -10.74 -26.68 -14.23
N LYS A 109 -9.94 -26.18 -15.19
CA LYS A 109 -9.98 -26.63 -16.59
C LYS A 109 -9.62 -28.11 -16.72
N ARG A 110 -8.59 -28.58 -16.01
CA ARG A 110 -8.19 -30.00 -15.99
C ARG A 110 -9.32 -30.88 -15.47
N PHE A 111 -9.91 -30.51 -14.33
CA PHE A 111 -11.05 -31.25 -13.76
C PHE A 111 -12.25 -31.31 -14.72
N ASN A 112 -12.61 -30.18 -15.34
CA ASN A 112 -13.73 -30.14 -16.28
C ASN A 112 -13.49 -31.00 -17.53
N ASN A 113 -12.27 -31.07 -18.04
CA ASN A 113 -11.91 -31.93 -19.16
C ASN A 113 -12.05 -33.42 -18.79
N THR A 114 -11.53 -33.82 -17.62
CA THR A 114 -11.65 -35.21 -17.13
C THR A 114 -13.11 -35.60 -16.92
N ARG A 115 -13.90 -34.72 -16.29
CA ARG A 115 -15.33 -34.92 -16.09
C ARG A 115 -16.12 -34.98 -17.41
N SER A 116 -15.75 -34.16 -18.39
CA SER A 116 -16.35 -34.23 -19.73
C SER A 116 -16.05 -35.56 -20.41
N ASN A 117 -14.83 -36.08 -20.26
CA ASN A 117 -14.49 -37.42 -20.76
C ASN A 117 -15.31 -38.52 -20.09
N GLU A 118 -15.48 -38.49 -18.76
CA GLU A 118 -16.35 -39.44 -18.04
C GLU A 118 -17.79 -39.41 -18.56
N ILE A 119 -18.37 -38.22 -18.75
CA ILE A 119 -19.72 -38.06 -19.31
C ILE A 119 -19.80 -38.70 -20.71
N LYS A 120 -18.80 -38.48 -21.58
CA LYS A 120 -18.75 -39.09 -22.91
C LYS A 120 -18.66 -40.62 -22.85
N GLN A 121 -17.90 -41.18 -21.91
CA GLN A 121 -17.83 -42.65 -21.74
C GLN A 121 -19.17 -43.22 -21.26
N LEU A 122 -19.84 -42.54 -20.33
CA LEU A 122 -21.17 -42.92 -19.85
C LEU A 122 -22.23 -42.86 -20.97
N GLU A 123 -22.23 -41.80 -21.78
CA GLU A 123 -23.12 -41.68 -22.94
C GLU A 123 -22.86 -42.78 -23.97
N LYS A 124 -21.59 -43.11 -24.23
CA LYS A 124 -21.22 -44.21 -25.14
C LYS A 124 -21.75 -45.55 -24.62
N LEU A 125 -21.58 -45.85 -23.34
CA LEU A 125 -22.09 -47.07 -22.72
C LEU A 125 -23.63 -47.13 -22.75
N ALA A 126 -24.31 -46.01 -22.48
CA ALA A 126 -25.76 -45.92 -22.56
C ALA A 126 -26.29 -46.19 -23.98
N ARG A 127 -25.64 -45.62 -25.01
CA ARG A 127 -25.99 -45.87 -26.42
C ARG A 127 -25.79 -47.32 -26.82
N LEU A 128 -24.70 -47.97 -26.36
CA LEU A 128 -24.45 -49.39 -26.63
C LEU A 128 -25.54 -50.28 -25.99
N ARG A 129 -26.02 -49.91 -24.80
CA ARG A 129 -27.11 -50.60 -24.11
C ARG A 129 -28.46 -50.40 -24.80
N GLN A 130 -28.73 -49.22 -25.38
CA GLN A 130 -29.99 -48.93 -26.08
C GLN A 130 -30.08 -49.54 -27.49
N LYS A 131 -28.94 -49.73 -28.18
CA LYS A 131 -28.90 -50.28 -29.55
C LYS A 131 -28.99 -51.81 -29.62
N ALA A 132 -29.10 -52.52 -28.49
CA ALA A 132 -29.31 -53.96 -28.48
C ALA A 132 -30.83 -54.26 -28.60
N PRO A 133 -31.33 -54.73 -29.76
CA PRO A 133 -32.73 -55.12 -29.88
C PRO A 133 -32.95 -56.43 -29.13
N GLY A 134 -34.10 -56.56 -28.47
CA GLY A 134 -34.47 -57.76 -27.74
C GLY A 134 -34.54 -58.97 -28.67
N LYS A 135 -33.66 -59.96 -28.42
CA LYS A 135 -33.90 -61.41 -28.43
C LYS A 135 -32.64 -62.26 -28.23
N ASP A 136 -31.45 -61.66 -28.18
CA ASP A 136 -30.25 -62.34 -27.69
C ASP A 136 -29.92 -61.94 -26.26
N LEU A 137 -30.43 -62.72 -25.29
CA LEU A 137 -29.99 -62.67 -23.89
C LEU A 137 -28.46 -62.80 -23.75
N GLN A 138 -27.79 -63.38 -24.76
CA GLN A 138 -26.34 -63.53 -24.86
C GLN A 138 -25.61 -62.22 -25.22
N LYS A 139 -26.26 -61.23 -25.86
CA LYS A 139 -25.64 -59.93 -26.17
C LYS A 139 -25.89 -58.87 -25.08
N ARG A 140 -26.51 -59.30 -23.97
CA ARG A 140 -26.68 -58.52 -22.73
C ARG A 140 -25.39 -58.43 -21.92
N HIS A 141 -24.32 -59.11 -22.35
CA HIS A 141 -22.97 -58.77 -21.92
C HIS A 141 -22.67 -57.36 -22.43
N SER A 142 -22.89 -56.38 -21.57
CA SER A 142 -22.21 -55.10 -21.64
C SER A 142 -20.80 -55.31 -22.17
N SER A 143 -20.41 -54.61 -23.23
CA SER A 143 -19.04 -54.71 -23.74
C SER A 143 -18.08 -54.49 -22.56
N PRO A 144 -17.34 -55.52 -22.08
CA PRO A 144 -16.53 -55.40 -20.85
C PRO A 144 -15.49 -54.30 -20.99
N GLN A 145 -15.05 -54.05 -22.23
CA GLN A 145 -14.17 -52.96 -22.61
C GLN A 145 -14.78 -51.57 -22.38
N ALA A 146 -16.07 -51.36 -22.71
CA ALA A 146 -16.75 -50.09 -22.50
C ALA A 146 -17.06 -49.83 -21.01
N GLU A 147 -17.33 -50.89 -20.25
CA GLU A 147 -17.48 -50.78 -18.79
C GLU A 147 -16.15 -50.46 -18.11
N PHE A 148 -15.07 -51.12 -18.51
CA PHE A 148 -13.73 -50.80 -18.06
C PHE A 148 -13.34 -49.34 -18.35
N SER A 149 -13.66 -48.82 -19.54
CA SER A 149 -13.37 -47.41 -19.88
C SER A 149 -14.17 -46.42 -19.04
N VAL A 150 -15.43 -46.73 -18.70
CA VAL A 150 -16.24 -45.94 -17.75
C VAL A 150 -15.64 -45.99 -16.34
N HIS A 151 -15.29 -47.18 -15.84
CA HIS A 151 -14.66 -47.33 -14.53
C HIS A 151 -13.35 -46.55 -14.42
N ARG A 152 -12.50 -46.63 -15.45
CA ARG A 152 -11.26 -45.85 -15.53
C ARG A 152 -11.54 -44.34 -15.52
N ALA A 153 -12.46 -43.86 -16.36
CA ALA A 153 -12.80 -42.44 -16.42
C ALA A 153 -13.40 -41.93 -15.09
N ALA A 154 -14.22 -42.73 -14.42
CA ALA A 154 -14.76 -42.41 -13.10
C ALA A 154 -13.66 -42.35 -12.03
N ALA A 155 -12.70 -43.28 -12.06
CA ALA A 155 -11.54 -43.25 -11.16
C ALA A 155 -10.69 -41.98 -11.38
N ASP A 156 -10.44 -41.59 -12.63
CA ASP A 156 -9.71 -40.38 -12.98
C ASP A 156 -10.46 -39.10 -12.55
N THR A 157 -11.78 -39.03 -12.75
CA THR A 157 -12.61 -37.93 -12.23
C THR A 157 -12.54 -37.88 -10.71
N SER A 158 -12.64 -39.03 -10.01
CA SER A 158 -12.56 -39.07 -8.55
C SER A 158 -11.22 -38.53 -8.02
N ARG A 159 -10.10 -38.92 -8.65
CA ARG A 159 -8.76 -38.43 -8.33
C ARG A 159 -8.64 -36.91 -8.53
N THR A 160 -9.01 -36.41 -9.71
CA THR A 160 -8.94 -34.96 -10.02
C THR A 160 -9.91 -34.13 -9.18
N SER A 161 -11.08 -34.68 -8.85
CA SER A 161 -12.09 -34.12 -7.94
C SER A 161 -11.54 -33.91 -6.52
N LYS A 162 -10.81 -34.89 -5.97
CA LYS A 162 -10.17 -34.77 -4.65
C LYS A 162 -9.07 -33.70 -4.66
N ARG A 163 -8.17 -33.76 -5.64
CA ARG A 163 -7.08 -32.79 -5.81
C ARG A 163 -7.59 -31.34 -5.97
N LEU A 164 -8.63 -31.14 -6.77
CA LEU A 164 -9.24 -29.83 -6.97
C LEU A 164 -9.83 -29.27 -5.67
N ARG A 165 -10.54 -30.09 -4.88
CA ARG A 165 -11.08 -29.65 -3.58
C ARG A 165 -9.97 -29.20 -2.64
N GLU A 166 -8.97 -30.04 -2.42
CA GLU A 166 -7.85 -29.75 -1.52
C GLU A 166 -7.12 -28.47 -1.93
N THR A 167 -6.83 -28.34 -3.23
CA THR A 167 -6.15 -27.15 -3.78
C THR A 167 -6.99 -25.89 -3.63
N PHE A 168 -8.29 -25.98 -3.91
CA PHE A 168 -9.21 -24.83 -3.78
C PHE A 168 -9.44 -24.43 -2.32
N ASP A 169 -9.57 -25.39 -1.41
CA ASP A 169 -9.74 -25.11 0.01
C ASP A 169 -8.50 -24.41 0.58
N CYS A 170 -7.30 -24.84 0.15
CA CYS A 170 -6.05 -24.13 0.45
C CYS A 170 -6.07 -22.70 -0.08
N PHE A 171 -6.45 -22.52 -1.35
CA PHE A 171 -6.60 -21.19 -1.97
C PHE A 171 -7.59 -20.29 -1.24
N GLN A 172 -8.78 -20.79 -0.85
CA GLN A 172 -9.76 -19.98 -0.13
C GLN A 172 -9.22 -19.52 1.24
N ARG A 173 -8.63 -20.44 2.00
CA ARG A 173 -8.08 -20.13 3.32
C ARG A 173 -6.98 -19.08 3.22
N GLU A 174 -6.05 -19.23 2.29
CA GLU A 174 -4.96 -18.27 2.12
C GLU A 174 -5.46 -16.95 1.56
N LYS A 175 -6.39 -16.94 0.61
CA LYS A 175 -7.04 -15.73 0.09
C LYS A 175 -7.64 -14.88 1.21
N LEU A 176 -8.38 -15.49 2.14
CA LEU A 176 -9.01 -14.74 3.24
C LEU A 176 -7.96 -14.13 4.18
N LYS A 177 -6.92 -14.90 4.54
CA LYS A 177 -5.81 -14.41 5.38
C LYS A 177 -5.03 -13.29 4.70
N ASP A 178 -4.75 -13.44 3.41
CA ASP A 178 -3.97 -12.47 2.66
C ASP A 178 -4.74 -11.17 2.44
N VAL A 179 -6.05 -11.22 2.17
CA VAL A 179 -6.89 -10.02 2.10
C VAL A 179 -6.82 -9.24 3.40
N GLN A 180 -6.99 -9.92 4.54
CA GLN A 180 -6.86 -9.27 5.85
C GLN A 180 -5.47 -8.68 6.04
N ARG A 181 -4.41 -9.43 5.73
CA ARG A 181 -3.03 -8.97 5.88
C ARG A 181 -2.73 -7.74 5.00
N ILE A 182 -3.02 -7.82 3.71
CA ILE A 182 -2.72 -6.79 2.72
C ILE A 182 -3.38 -5.46 3.10
N PHE A 183 -4.68 -5.47 3.40
CA PHE A 183 -5.38 -4.23 3.75
C PHE A 183 -5.06 -3.74 5.17
N SER A 184 -4.73 -4.64 6.10
CA SER A 184 -4.22 -4.22 7.42
C SER A 184 -2.85 -3.55 7.29
N ASP A 185 -1.97 -4.08 6.43
CA ASP A 185 -0.65 -3.50 6.18
C ASP A 185 -0.77 -2.14 5.50
N PHE A 186 -1.70 -1.98 4.54
CA PHE A 186 -2.02 -0.67 3.96
C PHE A 186 -2.38 0.36 5.04
N VAL A 187 -3.40 0.06 5.86
CA VAL A 187 -3.85 0.97 6.93
C VAL A 187 -2.71 1.25 7.92
N ALA A 188 -1.93 0.23 8.29
CA ALA A 188 -0.80 0.38 9.20
C ALA A 188 0.27 1.33 8.66
N VAL A 189 0.57 1.27 7.37
CA VAL A 189 1.55 2.14 6.72
C VAL A 189 1.07 3.59 6.73
N GLU A 190 -0.16 3.83 6.27
CA GLU A 190 -0.78 5.17 6.24
C GLU A 190 -0.89 5.77 7.64
N MET A 191 -1.28 4.97 8.65
CA MET A 191 -1.34 5.45 10.03
C MET A 191 0.01 5.95 10.54
N ILE A 192 1.10 5.24 10.21
CA ILE A 192 2.45 5.62 10.64
C ILE A 192 2.85 6.93 9.98
N PHE A 193 2.61 7.06 8.67
CA PHE A 193 2.88 8.29 7.94
C PHE A 193 2.07 9.46 8.50
N HIS A 194 0.75 9.32 8.61
CA HIS A 194 -0.11 10.39 9.08
C HIS A 194 0.21 10.83 10.51
N THR A 195 0.60 9.90 11.39
CA THR A 195 1.05 10.24 12.74
C THR A 195 2.28 11.14 12.69
N LYS A 196 3.26 10.80 11.84
CA LYS A 196 4.49 11.60 11.68
C LYS A 196 4.25 12.93 10.98
N ALA A 197 3.40 12.95 9.97
CA ALA A 197 3.00 14.19 9.30
C ALA A 197 2.31 15.14 10.29
N LEU A 198 1.39 14.63 11.13
CA LEU A 198 0.71 15.44 12.14
C LEU A 198 1.69 16.03 13.17
N GLU A 199 2.64 15.23 13.65
CA GLU A 199 3.71 15.69 14.56
C GLU A 199 4.48 16.86 13.94
N VAL A 200 5.02 16.68 12.73
CA VAL A 200 5.80 17.70 12.02
C VAL A 200 4.98 18.94 11.69
N TYR A 201 3.75 18.79 11.20
CA TYR A 201 2.90 19.93 10.87
C TYR A 201 2.49 20.74 12.12
N SER A 202 2.31 20.07 13.26
CA SER A 202 2.03 20.77 14.53
C SER A 202 3.23 21.62 14.97
N ASP A 203 4.46 21.13 14.75
CA ASP A 203 5.69 21.85 15.06
C ASP A 203 5.91 23.03 14.11
N ALA A 204 5.68 22.81 12.81
CA ALA A 204 5.72 23.83 11.78
C ALA A 204 4.71 24.97 12.06
N PHE A 205 3.48 24.61 12.45
CA PHE A 205 2.43 25.57 12.79
C PHE A 205 2.81 26.44 13.98
N ARG A 206 3.33 25.83 15.06
CA ARG A 206 3.82 26.59 16.23
C ARG A 206 4.95 27.54 15.86
N SER A 207 5.89 27.09 15.03
CA SER A 207 7.05 27.89 14.60
C SER A 207 6.63 29.10 13.76
N LEU A 208 5.64 28.94 12.88
CA LEU A 208 5.05 30.04 12.12
C LEU A 208 4.34 31.06 13.03
N HIS A 209 3.65 30.60 14.06
CA HIS A 209 2.89 31.49 14.97
C HIS A 209 3.77 32.16 16.03
N SER A 210 4.99 31.68 16.26
CA SER A 210 5.99 32.37 17.08
C SER A 210 6.77 33.46 16.33
N TYR A 211 6.40 33.80 15.10
CA TYR A 211 7.04 34.86 14.29
C TYR A 211 6.85 36.26 14.92
N GLY A 212 7.96 36.96 15.14
CA GLY A 212 8.00 38.27 15.79
C GLY A 212 7.98 39.44 14.80
N SER A 213 6.86 39.68 14.12
CA SER A 213 6.74 40.72 13.08
C SER A 213 7.27 42.12 13.46
N GLY A 214 7.26 42.48 14.74
CA GLY A 214 7.77 43.77 15.22
C GLY A 214 9.25 44.03 14.93
N LYS A 215 10.10 43.00 14.99
CA LYS A 215 11.55 43.19 14.82
C LYS A 215 11.97 43.40 13.37
N ASP A 216 11.20 42.85 12.42
CA ASP A 216 11.41 43.12 11.00
C ASP A 216 10.90 44.51 10.59
N LEU A 217 9.87 45.04 11.27
CA LEU A 217 9.35 46.40 11.03
C LEU A 217 10.28 47.50 11.58
N GLU A 218 11.05 47.24 12.64
CA GLU A 218 12.01 48.19 13.21
C GLU A 218 13.20 48.47 12.29
N VAL A 219 13.61 47.49 11.47
CA VAL A 219 14.70 47.65 10.49
C VAL A 219 14.28 48.56 9.33
N GLY A 220 13.04 48.48 8.87
CA GLY A 220 12.53 49.35 7.79
C GLY A 220 12.22 50.79 8.22
N GLY A 221 11.90 51.02 9.50
CA GLY A 221 11.60 52.35 10.03
C GLY A 221 12.85 53.20 10.34
N SER A 222 13.96 52.55 10.66
CA SER A 222 15.16 53.22 11.21
C SER A 222 16.01 53.95 10.17
N GLU A 223 15.87 53.64 8.88
CA GLU A 223 16.62 54.33 7.80
C GLU A 223 15.94 55.62 7.30
N SER A 224 14.68 55.90 7.68
CA SER A 224 13.91 57.04 7.14
C SER A 224 13.96 58.33 7.98
N LEU A 225 14.55 58.30 9.18
CA LEU A 225 14.52 59.42 10.14
C LEU A 225 15.92 59.94 10.51
N ALA A 226 16.77 60.17 9.52
CA ALA A 226 18.06 60.84 9.70
C ALA A 226 18.24 62.05 8.76
N LYS A 227 17.20 62.86 8.55
CA LYS A 227 17.34 64.25 8.06
C LYS A 227 16.34 65.16 8.78
N LYS A 228 16.80 65.82 9.84
CA LYS A 228 16.08 66.91 10.50
C LYS A 228 16.40 68.23 9.78
N PRO A 229 15.40 69.03 9.39
CA PRO A 229 15.56 70.48 9.41
C PRO A 229 14.76 71.10 10.55
N ARG A 230 15.29 72.22 11.02
CA ARG A 230 14.88 73.02 12.17
C ARG A 230 13.45 73.56 12.04
N SER A 231 12.77 73.69 13.18
CA SER A 231 11.50 74.41 13.35
C SER A 231 11.65 75.92 13.08
N PRO A 232 10.53 76.63 12.81
CA PRO A 232 10.00 77.48 13.87
C PRO A 232 8.47 77.70 13.93
N LYS A 233 8.00 77.87 15.18
CA LYS A 233 6.90 78.70 15.72
C LYS A 233 5.41 78.44 15.35
N ARG A 234 4.60 78.26 16.41
CA ARG A 234 3.11 78.22 16.52
C ARG A 234 2.55 79.66 16.66
N PRO A 235 1.24 79.95 16.42
CA PRO A 235 0.20 79.84 17.47
C PRO A 235 -1.23 79.50 16.89
N PRO A 236 -2.40 79.74 17.55
CA PRO A 236 -3.21 78.71 18.23
C PRO A 236 -4.70 78.60 17.79
N THR A 237 -5.49 77.76 18.50
CA THR A 237 -6.97 77.50 18.48
C THR A 237 -7.44 76.40 17.50
N ALA A 238 -8.39 75.47 17.79
CA ALA A 238 -9.39 75.29 18.85
C ALA A 238 -9.75 73.78 19.07
N ARG A 239 -10.47 73.49 20.17
CA ARG A 239 -11.21 72.24 20.55
C ARG A 239 -12.10 71.70 19.39
N GLU A 240 -12.52 70.44 19.22
CA GLU A 240 -12.88 69.26 20.06
C GLU A 240 -13.18 68.02 19.12
N PRO A 241 -13.86 66.91 19.48
CA PRO A 241 -13.40 65.67 20.12
C PRO A 241 -13.46 64.35 19.26
N LEU A 242 -12.75 63.34 19.77
CA LEU A 242 -13.01 61.88 19.82
C LEU A 242 -13.79 61.15 18.70
N ALA A 243 -13.15 60.13 18.09
CA ALA A 243 -13.82 58.93 17.57
C ALA A 243 -12.87 57.73 17.52
N THR A 244 -13.16 56.72 18.35
CA THR A 244 -12.66 55.34 18.25
C THR A 244 -13.36 54.62 17.10
N PRO A 245 -12.69 53.64 16.44
CA PRO A 245 -13.40 52.45 15.99
C PRO A 245 -12.82 51.19 16.65
N GLY A 246 -13.75 50.30 17.02
CA GLY A 246 -13.57 49.10 17.83
C GLY A 246 -12.90 47.90 17.16
N PRO A 247 -13.00 46.72 17.77
CA PRO A 247 -12.16 45.56 17.49
C PRO A 247 -12.57 44.82 16.22
N VAL A 248 -11.57 44.37 15.46
CA VAL A 248 -11.74 43.47 14.31
C VAL A 248 -12.01 42.04 14.81
N PRO A 249 -13.12 41.38 14.43
CA PRO A 249 -13.38 39.98 14.76
C PRO A 249 -12.79 39.06 13.67
N GLY A 250 -12.06 38.03 14.08
CA GLY A 250 -11.52 37.05 13.13
C GLY A 250 -10.66 35.93 13.71
N GLU A 251 -10.93 35.45 14.91
CA GLU A 251 -10.36 34.17 15.36
C GLU A 251 -11.20 33.04 14.77
N THR A 252 -10.67 32.33 13.77
CA THR A 252 -11.33 31.14 13.25
C THR A 252 -11.16 29.99 14.25
N GLU A 253 -12.27 29.56 14.83
CA GLU A 253 -12.44 28.52 15.85
C GLU A 253 -11.87 27.13 15.46
N ALA A 254 -11.40 26.96 14.23
CA ALA A 254 -10.80 25.72 13.72
C ALA A 254 -9.42 25.39 14.32
N GLY A 255 -8.66 26.39 14.80
CA GLY A 255 -7.30 26.19 15.32
C GLY A 255 -7.23 25.62 16.74
N ARG A 256 -8.26 25.85 17.58
CA ARG A 256 -8.24 25.40 18.99
C ARG A 256 -8.57 23.91 19.16
N ALA A 257 -9.33 23.31 18.24
CA ALA A 257 -9.75 21.92 18.38
C ALA A 257 -8.62 20.90 18.19
N VAL A 258 -7.54 21.25 17.47
CA VAL A 258 -6.41 20.34 17.21
C VAL A 258 -5.48 20.21 18.43
N LEU A 259 -5.47 21.20 19.33
CA LEU A 259 -4.51 21.26 20.45
C LEU A 259 -5.00 20.60 21.75
N ALA A 260 -6.26 20.15 21.82
CA ALA A 260 -6.82 19.50 23.01
C ALA A 260 -6.88 17.95 22.93
N GLY A 261 -6.50 17.36 21.79
CA GLY A 261 -6.66 15.94 21.52
C GLY A 261 -5.52 15.04 22.01
N ARG A 262 -5.28 14.94 23.33
CA ARG A 262 -4.57 13.76 23.88
C ARG A 262 -5.51 12.55 23.92
N SER A 263 -6.00 12.12 22.76
CA SER A 263 -6.68 10.83 22.65
C SER A 263 -5.62 9.74 22.75
N LYS A 264 -5.63 8.96 23.83
CA LYS A 264 -4.94 7.66 23.88
C LYS A 264 -5.58 6.74 22.83
N LEU A 265 -5.16 6.88 21.56
CA LEU A 265 -5.42 5.89 20.52
C LEU A 265 -4.73 4.60 20.99
N ARG A 266 -5.52 3.61 21.43
CA ARG A 266 -5.00 2.26 21.68
C ARG A 266 -4.56 1.68 20.34
N LEU A 267 -3.29 1.91 19.98
CA LEU A 267 -2.66 1.27 18.85
C LEU A 267 -2.64 -0.24 19.05
N HIS A 268 -3.06 -0.98 18.03
CA HIS A 268 -2.99 -2.43 17.98
C HIS A 268 -1.53 -2.89 18.25
N PRO A 269 -1.28 -3.99 18.99
CA PRO A 269 0.07 -4.40 19.40
C PRO A 269 1.10 -4.51 18.27
N LYS A 270 0.66 -4.93 17.07
CA LYS A 270 1.51 -5.01 15.86
C LYS A 270 1.98 -3.64 15.35
N LEU A 271 1.21 -2.57 15.56
CA LEU A 271 1.57 -1.20 15.22
C LEU A 271 2.58 -0.62 16.20
N ARG A 272 2.49 -1.01 17.48
CA ARG A 272 3.45 -0.62 18.53
C ARG A 272 4.88 -1.07 18.21
N CYS A 273 5.06 -2.31 17.75
CA CYS A 273 6.37 -2.84 17.38
C CYS A 273 6.95 -2.19 16.11
N ALA A 274 6.11 -1.84 15.13
CA ALA A 274 6.56 -1.18 13.90
C ALA A 274 6.99 0.28 14.12
N LEU A 275 6.47 0.93 15.16
CA LEU A 275 6.81 2.32 15.51
C LEU A 275 8.14 2.45 16.29
N HIS A 276 8.66 1.37 16.89
CA HIS A 276 9.82 1.42 17.79
C HIS A 276 11.13 0.88 17.17
N GLY A 277 11.18 0.62 15.85
CA GLY A 277 12.46 0.45 15.13
C GLY A 277 13.41 -0.64 15.64
N GLY A 278 12.93 -1.62 16.42
CA GLY A 278 13.76 -2.74 16.88
C GLY A 278 13.87 -3.80 15.80
N VAL A 279 15.01 -3.89 15.13
CA VAL A 279 15.40 -5.09 14.39
C VAL A 279 15.35 -6.27 15.37
N PRO A 280 14.53 -7.31 15.15
CA PRO A 280 14.57 -8.48 16.02
C PRO A 280 15.92 -9.18 15.80
N ALA A 281 16.76 -9.20 16.84
CA ALA A 281 17.93 -10.05 16.88
C ALA A 281 17.49 -11.51 16.64
N PRO A 282 18.25 -12.32 15.87
CA PRO A 282 17.90 -13.71 15.66
C PRO A 282 17.95 -14.46 16.99
N ALA A 283 16.89 -15.22 17.26
CA ALA A 283 16.78 -16.03 18.47
C ALA A 283 17.93 -17.06 18.57
N PRO A 284 18.48 -17.31 19.77
CA PRO A 284 19.52 -18.31 19.94
C PRO A 284 18.94 -19.71 19.73
N SER A 285 19.44 -20.40 18.70
CA SER A 285 19.18 -21.81 18.48
C SER A 285 19.83 -22.64 19.58
N LEU A 286 19.00 -23.18 20.48
CA LEU A 286 19.36 -24.29 21.34
C LEU A 286 19.55 -25.53 20.48
N LEU A 287 20.80 -25.96 20.25
CA LEU A 287 21.15 -27.35 19.95
C LEU A 287 22.66 -27.56 20.11
N GLY A 288 23.02 -28.41 21.08
CA GLY A 288 24.11 -29.38 20.94
C GLY A 288 25.55 -28.87 20.99
N ARG A 289 26.18 -29.02 22.16
CA ARG A 289 27.64 -29.25 22.29
C ARG A 289 28.07 -30.41 21.38
N GLY A 290 29.14 -30.24 20.60
CA GLY A 290 29.94 -31.40 20.16
C GLY A 290 30.79 -31.26 18.89
N ARG A 291 32.09 -30.98 19.11
CA ARG A 291 33.28 -31.42 18.33
C ARG A 291 33.70 -30.68 17.03
N ARG A 292 34.76 -29.89 17.23
CA ARG A 292 36.06 -29.81 16.50
C ARG A 292 36.14 -30.36 15.06
N GLY A 293 36.65 -29.53 14.15
CA GLY A 293 37.65 -29.97 13.17
C GLY A 293 37.62 -29.28 11.80
N ALA A 294 38.81 -28.82 11.38
CA ALA A 294 39.29 -28.60 10.01
C ALA A 294 39.03 -27.24 9.32
N ARG A 295 40.17 -26.52 9.19
CA ARG A 295 40.47 -25.45 8.24
C ARG A 295 40.32 -25.92 6.78
N ARG A 296 39.85 -25.05 5.89
CA ARG A 296 40.48 -24.83 4.57
C ARG A 296 40.00 -23.54 3.89
N ALA A 297 40.94 -22.88 3.25
CA ALA A 297 40.83 -21.64 2.51
C ALA A 297 40.30 -21.83 1.08
N SER A 298 39.67 -20.80 0.51
CA SER A 298 39.83 -20.35 -0.90
C SER A 298 39.04 -19.04 -1.11
N ARG A 299 39.72 -17.96 -1.51
CA ARG A 299 39.62 -17.27 -2.83
C ARG A 299 38.17 -16.94 -3.22
N GLY A 300 37.72 -15.69 -3.33
CA GLY A 300 38.34 -14.53 -3.97
C GLY A 300 37.70 -14.33 -5.35
N ALA A 301 36.77 -13.39 -5.49
CA ALA A 301 36.44 -12.71 -6.75
C ALA A 301 35.45 -11.55 -6.48
N ALA A 302 35.95 -10.32 -6.67
CA ALA A 302 35.18 -9.10 -6.81
C ALA A 302 34.98 -8.80 -8.30
N LEU A 303 33.82 -8.24 -8.68
CA LEU A 303 33.54 -7.60 -9.98
C LEU A 303 32.42 -6.53 -9.79
N PRO A 304 32.34 -5.51 -10.67
CA PRO A 304 32.10 -4.11 -10.32
C PRO A 304 30.65 -3.63 -10.60
N PRO A 305 30.31 -2.37 -10.25
CA PRO A 305 28.95 -1.85 -10.33
C PRO A 305 28.64 -1.20 -11.69
N GLY A 306 27.44 -1.46 -12.21
CA GLY A 306 26.87 -0.65 -13.30
C GLY A 306 25.86 -1.40 -14.18
N LEU A 307 24.56 -1.18 -13.96
CA LEU A 307 23.62 -0.67 -14.97
C LEU A 307 22.25 -0.46 -14.31
N LYS A 308 21.88 0.81 -14.14
CA LYS A 308 20.49 1.24 -13.93
C LYS A 308 19.81 1.28 -15.30
N ALA A 309 18.67 0.60 -15.46
CA ALA A 309 17.48 1.05 -16.20
C ALA A 309 16.60 -0.13 -16.66
N ALA A 310 15.28 0.14 -16.70
CA ALA A 310 14.23 -0.61 -17.37
C ALA A 310 13.68 -1.89 -16.69
N VAL A 311 12.80 -1.69 -15.70
CA VAL A 311 11.63 -2.57 -15.54
C VAL A 311 10.37 -1.70 -15.47
N ALA A 312 9.96 -1.21 -16.64
CA ALA A 312 8.61 -0.74 -16.89
C ALA A 312 8.02 -1.62 -18.00
N SER A 313 6.72 -1.92 -17.88
CA SER A 313 5.92 -2.76 -18.78
C SER A 313 6.19 -4.26 -18.75
N ARG A 314 5.47 -4.94 -17.86
CA ARG A 314 4.66 -6.16 -18.16
C ARG A 314 3.96 -6.62 -16.89
N CYS A 315 2.93 -5.87 -16.49
CA CYS A 315 1.84 -6.45 -15.72
C CYS A 315 0.69 -6.63 -16.70
N PHE A 316 0.26 -7.88 -16.90
CA PHE A 316 -0.84 -8.33 -17.78
C PHE A 316 -0.51 -8.53 -19.26
N LEU A 317 0.19 -9.63 -19.53
CA LEU A 317 -0.24 -10.70 -20.45
C LEU A 317 -0.13 -12.03 -19.68
#